data_AF-A0A968NSA8-F1
#
_entry.id   AF-A0A968NSA8-F1
#
_cell.length_a   1.000
_cell.length_b   1.000
_cell.length_c   1.000
_cell.angle_alpha   90.00
_cell.angle_beta   90.00
_cell.angle_gamma   90.00
#
_symmetry.space_group_name_H-M   'P 1'
#
loop_
_entity.id
_entity.type
_entity.pdbx_description
1 polymer ?
#
loop_
_entity_poly.entity_id
_entity_poly.type
_entity_poly.pdbx_seq_one_letter_code
_entity_poly.pdbx_strand_id
1 'polypeptide(L)'
;MQAVYAVFRGQERGQLAAGTTLPLLVQDIQAQLHEYDLGPANQERKIELDLTISLSLSKSQFLHRLRILNIQGFYKSAGSDLIARQDLVKVWEEWTIAWQPEFDASCIEAAIYGATLAEGSIARLSELAQTIDRDAEKAAILLLDACLIGSPELSTRLYEQLVELIRQDSSFFTMTQALGHLLYLYRYDEILETSGRSNIGMLLVETFDRSLWLLEGLGQVQGVEQSFLQGLRRILETFECCSVLLNLDRDRFVQDLHRISSSSDRNVLIQGAIAGTLWTLGETPMNQILADLGYAANPNDLGDFLTGLFYLARETAQRHPELVLKIDDLLMAYDDESFLEALPALRLAFSYFTPREKHHMSRTLFQSVGQTESPRGGEAIVSLEVSVEVAAQVMAFEAKLFGAVRRYGLRGGEV
;
A
#
# COMPACT_ATOMS: atom_id res chain seq x y z
N MET A 1 -12.56 -41.07 -5.74
CA MET A 1 -12.41 -40.63 -4.32
C MET A 1 -13.16 -39.34 -4.00
N GLN A 2 -13.17 -38.30 -4.85
CA GLN A 2 -13.91 -37.04 -4.57
C GLN A 2 -15.44 -37.20 -4.43
N ALA A 3 -16.08 -38.12 -5.17
CA ALA A 3 -17.52 -38.37 -5.07
C ALA A 3 -17.94 -38.99 -3.73
N VAL A 4 -17.04 -39.72 -3.06
CA VAL A 4 -17.30 -40.34 -1.75
C VAL A 4 -17.27 -39.27 -0.65
N TYR A 5 -16.31 -38.33 -0.71
CA TYR A 5 -16.25 -37.21 0.23
C TYR A 5 -17.45 -36.25 0.12
N ALA A 6 -18.05 -36.12 -1.07
CA ALA A 6 -19.26 -35.30 -1.26
C ALA A 6 -20.52 -35.93 -0.63
N VAL A 7 -20.57 -37.25 -0.49
CA VAL A 7 -21.74 -37.98 0.06
C VAL A 7 -21.63 -38.17 1.58
N PHE A 8 -20.42 -38.20 2.14
CA PHE A 8 -20.20 -38.39 3.59
C PHE A 8 -19.97 -37.11 4.40
N ARG A 9 -20.00 -35.92 3.79
CA ARG A 9 -19.98 -34.65 4.52
C ARG A 9 -21.41 -34.13 4.67
N GLY A 10 -21.95 -34.18 5.89
CA GLY A 10 -23.14 -33.42 6.25
C GLY A 10 -22.88 -31.92 6.06
N GLN A 11 -23.91 -31.17 5.63
CA GLN A 11 -23.86 -29.71 5.54
C GLN A 11 -24.20 -29.02 6.87
N GLU A 12 -24.51 -29.81 7.90
CA GLU A 12 -24.91 -29.34 9.20
C GLU A 12 -23.70 -29.17 10.12
N ARG A 13 -23.68 -28.05 10.84
CA ARG A 13 -22.70 -27.78 11.88
C ARG A 13 -22.98 -28.68 13.08
N GLY A 14 -21.98 -29.45 13.51
CA GLY A 14 -22.06 -30.19 14.77
C GLY A 14 -22.26 -29.24 15.94
N GLN A 15 -23.20 -29.55 16.83
CA GLN A 15 -23.42 -28.79 18.06
C GLN A 15 -22.86 -29.59 19.24
N LEU A 16 -22.16 -28.91 20.14
CA LEU A 16 -21.74 -29.51 21.41
C LEU A 16 -22.98 -29.80 22.27
N ALA A 17 -22.92 -30.87 23.06
CA ALA A 17 -24.00 -31.21 23.98
C ALA A 17 -24.25 -30.07 24.98
N ALA A 18 -25.51 -29.82 25.31
CA ALA A 18 -25.89 -28.84 26.33
C ALA A 18 -25.17 -29.14 27.66
N GLY A 19 -24.47 -28.15 28.22
CA GLY A 19 -23.67 -28.30 29.46
C GLY A 19 -22.18 -28.59 29.25
N THR A 20 -21.69 -28.60 28.00
CA THR A 20 -20.25 -28.66 27.74
C THR A 20 -19.56 -27.39 28.24
N THR A 21 -18.58 -27.53 29.14
CA THR A 21 -17.81 -26.38 29.66
C THR A 21 -16.95 -25.79 28.55
N LEU A 22 -17.31 -24.59 28.09
CA LEU A 22 -16.53 -23.83 27.12
C LEU A 22 -15.64 -22.81 27.84
N PRO A 23 -14.42 -22.53 27.34
CA PRO A 23 -13.61 -21.43 27.85
C PRO A 23 -14.39 -20.10 27.83
N LEU A 24 -14.13 -19.23 28.81
CA LEU A 24 -14.82 -17.94 28.94
C LEU A 24 -14.67 -17.08 27.68
N LEU A 25 -13.50 -17.12 27.04
CA LEU A 25 -13.25 -16.41 25.79
C LEU A 25 -14.22 -16.83 24.67
N VAL A 26 -14.52 -18.12 24.56
CA VAL A 26 -15.45 -18.63 23.54
C VAL A 26 -16.86 -18.06 23.77
N GLN A 27 -17.28 -17.97 25.03
CA GLN A 27 -18.57 -17.40 25.40
C GLN A 27 -18.62 -15.89 25.11
N ASP A 28 -17.55 -15.16 25.42
CA ASP A 28 -17.42 -13.73 25.14
C ASP A 28 -17.46 -13.44 23.63
N ILE A 29 -16.71 -14.19 22.83
CA ILE A 29 -16.73 -14.08 21.36
C ILE A 29 -18.14 -14.35 20.83
N GLN A 30 -18.82 -15.41 21.28
CA GLN A 30 -20.17 -15.74 20.82
C GLN A 30 -21.18 -14.65 21.19
N ALA A 31 -21.08 -14.07 22.40
CA ALA A 31 -21.95 -12.99 22.84
C ALA A 31 -21.79 -11.74 21.95
N GLN A 32 -20.54 -11.32 21.70
CA GLN A 32 -20.25 -10.14 20.86
C GLN A 32 -20.60 -10.38 19.38
N LEU A 33 -20.38 -11.58 18.84
CA LEU A 33 -20.83 -11.95 17.48
C LEU A 33 -22.34 -11.82 17.32
N HIS A 34 -23.10 -12.23 18.33
CA HIS A 34 -24.56 -12.09 18.34
C HIS A 34 -24.98 -10.62 18.47
N GLU A 35 -24.35 -9.86 19.36
CA GLU A 35 -24.62 -8.43 19.56
C GLU A 35 -24.43 -7.60 18.28
N TYR A 36 -23.35 -7.84 17.55
CA TYR A 36 -23.02 -7.06 16.35
C TYR A 36 -23.63 -7.59 15.04
N ASP A 37 -24.36 -8.71 15.08
CA ASP A 37 -24.83 -9.47 13.91
C ASP A 37 -23.67 -9.84 12.96
N LEU A 38 -22.57 -10.33 13.54
CA LEU A 38 -21.35 -10.72 12.82
C LEU A 38 -21.11 -12.23 12.84
N GLY A 39 -22.11 -13.02 13.23
CA GLY A 39 -22.02 -14.48 13.26
C GLY A 39 -21.59 -15.06 11.91
N PRO A 40 -20.59 -15.97 11.86
CA PRO A 40 -20.12 -16.53 10.61
C PRO A 40 -21.19 -17.42 9.98
N ALA A 41 -21.58 -17.09 8.76
CA ALA A 41 -22.55 -17.85 7.97
C ALA A 41 -21.87 -18.77 6.96
N ASN A 42 -22.56 -19.83 6.51
CA ASN A 42 -22.06 -20.75 5.49
C ASN A 42 -21.86 -20.06 4.11
N GLN A 43 -22.56 -18.95 3.87
CA GLN A 43 -22.34 -18.11 2.71
C GLN A 43 -21.42 -16.95 3.10
N GLU A 44 -20.44 -16.68 2.25
CA GLU A 44 -19.54 -15.54 2.39
C GLU A 44 -20.35 -14.24 2.38
N ARG A 45 -20.17 -13.43 3.43
CA ARG A 45 -20.80 -12.11 3.58
C ARG A 45 -19.69 -11.06 3.59
N LYS A 46 -19.80 -10.08 2.71
CA LYS A 46 -19.01 -8.86 2.77
C LYS A 46 -19.74 -7.79 3.55
N ILE A 47 -19.04 -7.11 4.43
CA ILE A 47 -19.54 -5.95 5.16
C ILE A 47 -18.61 -4.77 4.93
N GLU A 48 -19.21 -3.61 4.76
CA GLU A 48 -18.50 -2.34 4.65
C GLU A 48 -18.74 -1.55 5.93
N LEU A 49 -17.68 -1.08 6.56
CA LEU A 49 -17.70 -0.32 7.80
C LEU A 49 -17.18 1.09 7.53
N ASP A 50 -18.03 2.09 7.74
CA ASP A 50 -17.62 3.49 7.77
C ASP A 50 -17.13 3.83 9.18
N LEU A 51 -15.82 4.08 9.33
CA LEU A 51 -15.20 4.25 10.65
C LEU A 51 -15.57 5.59 11.31
N THR A 52 -16.21 6.52 10.57
CA THR A 52 -16.72 7.77 11.16
C THR A 52 -17.98 7.55 12.01
N ILE A 53 -18.61 6.38 11.90
CA ILE A 53 -19.81 5.99 12.64
C ILE A 53 -19.40 5.15 13.85
N SER A 54 -19.72 5.59 15.07
CA SER A 54 -19.28 4.93 16.32
C SER A 54 -19.62 3.44 16.40
N LEU A 55 -20.81 3.02 15.93
CA LEU A 55 -21.18 1.60 15.91
C LEU A 55 -20.31 0.78 14.93
N SER A 56 -20.02 1.35 13.75
CA SER A 56 -19.14 0.71 12.76
C SER A 56 -17.69 0.66 13.26
N LEU A 57 -17.25 1.67 14.00
CA LEU A 57 -15.96 1.67 14.69
C LEU A 57 -15.88 0.54 15.72
N SER A 58 -16.91 0.37 16.56
CA SER A 58 -16.97 -0.75 17.52
C SER A 58 -16.93 -2.12 16.83
N LYS A 59 -17.63 -2.27 15.69
CA LYS A 59 -17.54 -3.49 14.86
C LYS A 59 -16.15 -3.71 14.28
N SER A 60 -15.50 -2.65 13.80
CA SER A 60 -14.12 -2.71 13.29
C SER A 60 -13.14 -3.12 14.40
N GLN A 61 -13.21 -2.49 15.58
CA GLN A 61 -12.39 -2.85 16.74
C GLN A 61 -12.56 -4.33 17.12
N PHE A 62 -13.81 -4.81 17.17
CA PHE A 62 -14.12 -6.21 17.42
C PHE A 62 -13.47 -7.15 16.38
N LEU A 63 -13.60 -6.85 15.09
CA LEU A 63 -13.01 -7.65 14.00
C LEU A 63 -11.47 -7.64 14.03
N HIS A 64 -10.87 -6.50 14.38
CA HIS A 64 -9.41 -6.41 14.56
C HIS A 64 -8.93 -7.26 15.75
N ARG A 65 -9.68 -7.32 16.86
CA ARG A 65 -9.36 -8.20 17.99
C ARG A 65 -9.42 -9.67 17.58
N LEU A 66 -10.43 -10.08 16.81
CA LEU A 66 -10.52 -11.44 16.25
C LEU A 66 -9.32 -11.75 15.34
N ARG A 67 -8.94 -10.81 14.47
CA ARG A 67 -7.79 -10.94 13.57
C ARG A 67 -6.49 -11.14 14.34
N ILE A 68 -6.25 -10.34 15.39
CA ILE A 68 -5.02 -10.42 16.22
C ILE A 68 -4.90 -11.77 16.92
N LEU A 69 -6.02 -12.32 17.39
CA LEU A 69 -6.08 -13.67 17.98
C LEU A 69 -6.10 -14.80 16.93
N ASN A 70 -6.01 -14.47 15.64
CA ASN A 70 -6.08 -15.42 14.52
C ASN A 70 -7.36 -16.28 14.54
N ILE A 71 -8.49 -15.71 14.95
CA ILE A 71 -9.79 -16.37 14.88
C ILE A 71 -10.21 -16.52 13.42
N GLN A 72 -10.50 -17.75 13.01
CA GLN A 72 -10.75 -18.07 11.60
C GLN A 72 -12.13 -17.59 11.14
N GLY A 73 -12.24 -17.25 9.85
CA GLY A 73 -13.51 -16.84 9.24
C GLY A 73 -13.78 -15.34 9.16
N PHE A 74 -12.81 -14.51 9.55
CA PHE A 74 -12.88 -13.04 9.47
C PHE A 74 -11.64 -12.50 8.78
N TYR A 75 -11.82 -11.86 7.62
CA TYR A 75 -10.71 -11.38 6.80
C TYR A 75 -10.97 -9.95 6.35
N LYS A 76 -10.01 -9.04 6.56
CA LYS A 76 -10.07 -7.71 5.96
C LYS A 76 -9.78 -7.85 4.46
N SER A 77 -10.74 -7.51 3.62
CA SER A 77 -10.65 -7.69 2.16
C SER A 77 -10.31 -6.42 1.41
N ALA A 78 -10.69 -5.26 1.95
CA ALA A 78 -10.34 -3.95 1.42
C ALA A 78 -10.42 -2.90 2.53
N GLY A 79 -10.03 -1.69 2.20
CA GLY A 79 -10.22 -0.52 3.04
C GLY A 79 -9.55 0.67 2.39
N SER A 80 -9.66 1.82 3.06
CA SER A 80 -8.99 3.04 2.63
C SER A 80 -7.48 2.81 2.45
N ASP A 81 -7.04 2.83 1.19
CA ASP A 81 -5.64 2.77 0.78
C ASP A 81 -5.09 4.20 0.63
N LEU A 82 -4.16 4.57 1.50
CA LEU A 82 -3.57 5.90 1.48
C LEU A 82 -2.51 6.08 0.39
N ILE A 83 -1.90 5.00 -0.10
CA ILE A 83 -0.84 5.05 -1.11
C ILE A 83 -1.46 5.40 -2.48
N ALA A 84 -2.67 4.91 -2.76
CA ALA A 84 -3.36 5.13 -4.02
C ALA A 84 -4.06 6.50 -4.14
N ARG A 85 -4.01 7.38 -3.11
CA ARG A 85 -4.67 8.70 -3.08
C ARG A 85 -6.17 8.68 -3.43
N GLN A 86 -6.87 7.54 -3.35
CA GLN A 86 -8.31 7.48 -3.61
C GLN A 86 -9.09 7.80 -2.33
N ASP A 87 -9.78 8.93 -2.36
CA ASP A 87 -10.81 9.40 -1.44
C ASP A 87 -10.52 9.35 0.07
N LEU A 88 -9.90 10.44 0.52
CA LEU A 88 -9.83 10.85 1.94
C LEU A 88 -11.18 11.31 2.51
N VAL A 89 -12.23 11.34 1.69
CA VAL A 89 -13.57 11.75 2.10
C VAL A 89 -14.27 10.63 2.88
N LYS A 90 -13.84 9.37 2.72
CA LYS A 90 -14.45 8.22 3.39
C LYS A 90 -13.37 7.34 3.99
N VAL A 91 -13.40 7.20 5.30
CA VAL A 91 -12.55 6.25 6.02
C VAL A 91 -13.35 4.99 6.27
N TRP A 92 -12.98 3.91 5.59
CA TRP A 92 -13.77 2.69 5.57
C TRP A 92 -12.93 1.41 5.53
N GLU A 93 -13.57 0.31 5.91
CA GLU A 93 -13.02 -1.04 5.83
C GLU A 93 -14.02 -2.01 5.21
N GLU A 94 -13.54 -2.93 4.37
CA GLU A 94 -14.32 -4.09 3.94
C GLU A 94 -13.83 -5.32 4.71
N TRP A 95 -14.78 -6.07 5.26
CA TRP A 95 -14.51 -7.35 5.89
C TRP A 95 -15.33 -8.45 5.23
N THR A 96 -14.66 -9.56 4.98
CA THR A 96 -15.25 -10.80 4.50
C THR A 96 -15.41 -11.75 5.68
N ILE A 97 -16.65 -12.16 5.92
CA ILE A 97 -17.05 -13.05 6.99
C ILE A 97 -17.57 -14.34 6.36
N ALA A 98 -16.96 -15.46 6.70
CA ALA A 98 -17.35 -16.77 6.22
C ALA A 98 -17.08 -17.80 7.29
N TRP A 99 -18.02 -18.71 7.52
CA TRP A 99 -17.77 -19.84 8.40
C TRP A 99 -16.63 -20.71 7.87
N GLN A 100 -15.69 -21.02 8.76
CA GLN A 100 -14.58 -21.94 8.52
C GLN A 100 -14.67 -23.10 9.53
N PRO A 101 -14.36 -24.34 9.13
CA PRO A 101 -14.33 -25.49 10.05
C PRO A 101 -13.46 -25.27 11.29
N GLU A 102 -12.40 -24.47 11.14
CA GLU A 102 -11.41 -24.17 12.17
C GLU A 102 -11.87 -23.09 13.16
N PHE A 103 -13.04 -22.45 12.96
CA PHE A 103 -13.52 -21.35 13.82
C PHE A 103 -13.55 -21.75 15.31
N ASP A 104 -14.25 -22.85 15.64
CA ASP A 104 -14.42 -23.29 17.02
C ASP A 104 -13.07 -23.70 17.66
N ALA A 105 -12.17 -24.32 16.88
CA ALA A 105 -10.83 -24.68 17.34
C ALA A 105 -9.97 -23.43 17.61
N SER A 106 -9.97 -22.46 16.70
CA SER A 106 -9.21 -21.20 16.86
C SER A 106 -9.66 -20.39 18.08
N CYS A 107 -10.97 -20.39 18.39
CA CYS A 107 -11.48 -19.76 19.61
C CYS A 107 -10.99 -20.44 20.89
N ILE A 108 -10.87 -21.78 20.89
CA ILE A 108 -10.36 -22.54 22.05
C ILE A 108 -8.85 -22.33 22.21
N GLU A 109 -8.08 -22.34 21.12
CA GLU A 109 -6.64 -22.08 21.14
C GLU A 109 -6.33 -20.67 21.66
N ALA A 110 -7.10 -19.67 21.22
CA ALA A 110 -6.94 -18.29 21.66
C ALA A 110 -7.23 -18.08 23.16
N ALA A 111 -7.93 -19.01 23.82
CA ALA A 111 -8.27 -18.90 25.25
C ALA A 111 -7.05 -18.90 26.18
N ILE A 112 -5.86 -19.28 25.68
CA ILE A 112 -4.61 -19.15 26.42
C ILE A 112 -4.26 -17.69 26.74
N TYR A 113 -4.75 -16.73 25.94
CA TYR A 113 -4.38 -15.31 26.05
C TYR A 113 -5.25 -14.52 27.03
N GLY A 114 -6.43 -15.00 27.41
CA GLY A 114 -7.32 -14.28 28.31
C GLY A 114 -8.74 -14.84 28.39
N ALA A 115 -9.52 -14.32 29.34
CA ALA A 115 -10.91 -14.72 29.52
C ALA A 115 -11.87 -13.94 28.61
N THR A 116 -11.45 -12.77 28.14
CA THR A 116 -12.21 -11.92 27.20
C THR A 116 -11.40 -11.62 25.94
N LEU A 117 -12.09 -11.27 24.86
CA LEU A 117 -11.48 -10.93 23.58
C LEU A 117 -10.59 -9.68 23.69
N ALA A 118 -10.99 -8.70 24.50
CA ALA A 118 -10.20 -7.51 24.78
C ALA A 118 -8.88 -7.88 25.48
N GLU A 119 -8.94 -8.63 26.60
CA GLU A 119 -7.74 -9.09 27.33
C GLU A 119 -6.83 -9.94 26.44
N GLY A 120 -7.41 -10.90 25.71
CA GLY A 120 -6.65 -11.79 24.83
C GLY A 120 -5.90 -11.04 23.75
N SER A 121 -6.55 -10.08 23.09
CA SER A 121 -5.90 -9.26 22.05
C SER A 121 -4.75 -8.41 22.61
N ILE A 122 -4.91 -7.82 23.81
CA ILE A 122 -3.84 -7.05 24.48
C ILE A 122 -2.68 -7.95 24.86
N ALA A 123 -2.95 -9.13 25.43
CA ALA A 123 -1.92 -10.10 25.81
C ALA A 123 -1.13 -10.59 24.59
N ARG A 124 -1.83 -10.89 23.48
CA ARG A 124 -1.20 -11.33 22.24
C ARG A 124 -0.32 -10.24 21.61
N LEU A 125 -0.80 -9.00 21.52
CA LEU A 125 0.04 -7.89 21.02
C LEU A 125 1.23 -7.61 21.94
N SER A 126 1.05 -7.72 23.26
CA SER A 126 2.14 -7.54 24.22
C SER A 126 3.21 -8.65 24.09
N GLU A 127 2.81 -9.88 23.80
CA GLU A 127 3.72 -10.99 23.50
C GLU A 127 4.50 -10.73 22.21
N LEU A 128 3.81 -10.34 21.13
CA LEU A 128 4.44 -10.01 19.85
C LEU A 128 5.46 -8.87 20.00
N ALA A 129 5.14 -7.85 20.79
CA ALA A 129 6.02 -6.71 21.04
C ALA A 129 7.35 -7.11 21.71
N GLN A 130 7.36 -8.17 22.53
CA GLN A 130 8.59 -8.68 23.16
C GLN A 130 9.52 -9.39 22.17
N THR A 131 9.00 -9.83 21.02
CA THR A 131 9.79 -10.51 19.98
C THR A 131 10.45 -9.56 18.99
N ILE A 132 10.11 -8.27 19.04
CA ILE A 132 10.64 -7.27 18.12
C ILE A 132 12.04 -6.86 18.58
N ASP A 133 13.01 -7.04 17.69
CA ASP A 133 14.37 -6.55 17.84
C ASP A 133 14.73 -5.70 16.62
N ARG A 134 15.01 -4.40 16.86
CA ARG A 134 15.49 -3.43 15.86
C ARG A 134 14.74 -3.44 14.53
N ASP A 135 13.41 -3.50 14.60
CA ASP A 135 12.53 -3.49 13.43
C ASP A 135 11.41 -2.48 13.66
N ALA A 136 11.63 -1.25 13.16
CA ALA A 136 10.70 -0.15 13.34
C ALA A 136 9.37 -0.38 12.62
N GLU A 137 9.37 -1.11 11.50
CA GLU A 137 8.17 -1.43 10.74
C GLU A 137 7.22 -2.29 11.58
N LYS A 138 7.70 -3.41 12.11
CA LYS A 138 6.88 -4.28 12.96
C LYS A 138 6.36 -3.56 14.20
N ALA A 139 7.18 -2.70 14.80
CA ALA A 139 6.76 -1.94 15.97
C ALA A 139 5.67 -0.91 15.63
N ALA A 140 5.79 -0.23 14.49
CA ALA A 140 4.75 0.68 14.00
C ALA A 140 3.44 -0.06 13.67
N ILE A 141 3.51 -1.28 13.13
CA ILE A 141 2.34 -2.14 12.91
C ILE A 141 1.66 -2.51 14.24
N LEU A 142 2.43 -2.88 15.27
CA LEU A 142 1.83 -3.19 16.58
C LEU A 142 1.18 -1.97 17.22
N LEU A 143 1.79 -0.79 17.09
CA LEU A 143 1.17 0.46 17.56
C LEU A 143 -0.15 0.72 16.82
N LEU A 144 -0.15 0.58 15.49
CA LEU A 144 -1.36 0.69 14.67
C LEU A 144 -2.44 -0.31 15.12
N ASP A 145 -2.06 -1.56 15.33
CA ASP A 145 -2.98 -2.62 15.79
C ASP A 145 -3.56 -2.32 17.18
N ALA A 146 -2.75 -1.79 18.10
CA ALA A 146 -3.22 -1.38 19.43
C ALA A 146 -4.25 -0.23 19.36
N CYS A 147 -4.04 0.73 18.44
CA CYS A 147 -5.02 1.79 18.16
C CYS A 147 -6.30 1.22 17.54
N LEU A 148 -6.18 0.29 16.58
CA LEU A 148 -7.32 -0.32 15.88
C LEU A 148 -8.19 -1.22 16.79
N ILE A 149 -7.63 -1.81 17.84
CA ILE A 149 -8.44 -2.54 18.85
C ILE A 149 -9.03 -1.64 19.94
N GLY A 150 -8.70 -0.34 19.93
CA GLY A 150 -9.16 0.62 20.92
C GLY A 150 -8.59 0.39 22.32
N SER A 151 -7.27 0.15 22.45
CA SER A 151 -6.59 0.01 23.76
C SER A 151 -5.59 1.15 24.01
N PRO A 152 -6.02 2.28 24.62
CA PRO A 152 -5.15 3.42 24.88
C PRO A 152 -3.94 3.10 25.77
N GLU A 153 -4.08 2.23 26.78
CA GLU A 153 -2.96 1.87 27.65
C GLU A 153 -1.89 1.06 26.91
N LEU A 154 -2.29 0.16 26.01
CA LEU A 154 -1.34 -0.58 25.18
C LEU A 154 -0.69 0.33 24.14
N SER A 155 -1.47 1.18 23.46
CA SER A 155 -0.94 2.15 22.49
C SER A 155 0.11 3.07 23.13
N THR A 156 -0.10 3.52 24.36
CA THR A 156 0.88 4.36 25.08
C THR A 156 2.18 3.61 25.36
N ARG A 157 2.11 2.35 25.78
CA ARG A 157 3.33 1.52 26.01
C ARG A 157 4.09 1.23 24.72
N LEU A 158 3.37 0.88 23.65
CA LEU A 158 3.99 0.58 22.36
C LEU A 158 4.56 1.82 21.69
N TYR A 159 3.96 2.99 21.93
CA TYR A 159 4.52 4.27 21.53
C TYR A 159 5.92 4.47 22.11
N GLU A 160 6.08 4.30 23.44
CA GLU A 160 7.38 4.47 24.12
C GLU A 160 8.43 3.48 23.58
N GLN A 161 8.02 2.23 23.35
CA GLN A 161 8.89 1.22 22.75
C GLN A 161 9.31 1.58 21.32
N LEU A 162 8.39 2.12 20.51
CA LEU A 162 8.67 2.51 19.13
C LEU A 162 9.65 3.68 19.04
N VAL A 163 9.57 4.67 19.93
CA VAL A 163 10.54 5.77 20.00
C VAL A 163 11.98 5.22 20.11
N GLU A 164 12.19 4.27 21.02
CA GLU A 164 13.51 3.65 21.20
C GLU A 164 13.95 2.82 19.98
N LEU A 165 13.02 2.07 19.38
CA LEU A 165 13.32 1.26 18.19
C LEU A 165 13.66 2.10 16.97
N ILE A 166 13.00 3.24 16.76
CA ILE A 166 13.31 4.17 15.65
C ILE A 166 14.77 4.64 15.74
N ARG A 167 15.27 4.92 16.95
CA ARG A 167 16.65 5.36 17.16
C ARG A 167 17.67 4.26 16.89
N GLN A 168 17.31 3.01 17.16
CA GLN A 168 18.20 1.86 17.08
C GLN A 168 18.19 1.19 15.69
N ASP A 169 17.08 1.28 14.96
CA ASP A 169 16.96 0.70 13.62
C ASP A 169 17.92 1.44 12.66
N SER A 170 18.61 0.63 11.87
CA SER A 170 19.65 1.05 10.91
C SER A 170 19.26 0.74 9.46
N SER A 171 18.06 0.20 9.25
CA SER A 171 17.54 -0.14 7.94
C SER A 171 16.64 0.98 7.41
N PHE A 172 17.04 1.56 6.29
CA PHE A 172 16.23 2.54 5.56
C PHE A 172 14.86 1.96 5.15
N PHE A 173 14.82 0.68 4.78
CA PHE A 173 13.61 0.05 4.25
C PHE A 173 12.56 -0.14 5.35
N THR A 174 12.93 -0.67 6.51
CA THR A 174 12.00 -0.82 7.64
C THR A 174 11.56 0.54 8.17
N MET A 175 12.48 1.51 8.22
CA MET A 175 12.16 2.88 8.66
C MET A 175 11.12 3.55 7.76
N THR A 176 11.27 3.44 6.44
CA THR A 176 10.32 4.06 5.51
C THR A 176 8.97 3.33 5.48
N GLN A 177 8.92 2.02 5.70
CA GLN A 177 7.64 1.32 5.91
C GLN A 177 6.97 1.77 7.22
N ALA A 178 7.72 1.90 8.32
CA ALA A 178 7.23 2.45 9.58
C ALA A 178 6.65 3.85 9.39
N LEU A 179 7.32 4.71 8.61
CA LEU A 179 6.84 6.04 8.26
C LEU A 179 5.48 5.99 7.57
N GLY A 180 5.26 5.03 6.66
CA GLY A 180 3.97 4.82 6.01
C GLY A 180 2.85 4.44 6.99
N HIS A 181 3.13 3.54 7.94
CA HIS A 181 2.16 3.16 8.98
C HIS A 181 1.85 4.31 9.95
N LEU A 182 2.84 5.12 10.30
CA LEU A 182 2.66 6.29 11.16
C LEU A 182 1.92 7.42 10.45
N LEU A 183 2.19 7.65 9.16
CA LEU A 183 1.42 8.57 8.35
C LEU A 183 -0.05 8.11 8.26
N TYR A 184 -0.29 6.81 8.12
CA TYR A 184 -1.63 6.26 8.19
C TYR A 184 -2.28 6.59 9.53
N LEU A 185 -1.62 6.26 10.65
CA LEU A 185 -2.16 6.52 11.98
C LEU A 185 -2.44 8.02 12.23
N TYR A 186 -1.51 8.90 11.86
CA TYR A 186 -1.64 10.35 12.04
C TYR A 186 -2.89 10.93 11.37
N ARG A 187 -3.19 10.44 10.15
CA ARG A 187 -4.37 10.87 9.39
C ARG A 187 -5.68 10.32 9.97
N TYR A 188 -5.62 9.15 10.60
CA TYR A 188 -6.76 8.45 11.18
C TYR A 188 -7.05 8.84 12.63
N ASP A 189 -6.14 9.55 13.28
CA ASP A 189 -6.19 9.81 14.73
C ASP A 189 -7.47 10.54 15.19
N GLU A 190 -8.06 11.40 14.34
CA GLU A 190 -9.34 12.06 14.65
C GLU A 190 -10.52 11.08 14.72
N ILE A 191 -10.45 9.98 13.96
CA ILE A 191 -11.53 9.00 13.81
C ILE A 191 -11.36 7.85 14.81
N LEU A 192 -10.12 7.50 15.16
CA LEU A 192 -9.82 6.42 16.11
C LEU A 192 -10.03 6.83 17.58
N GLU A 193 -10.47 8.07 17.83
CA GLU A 193 -10.64 8.67 19.17
C GLU A 193 -9.37 8.55 20.03
N THR A 194 -8.21 8.38 19.40
CA THR A 194 -6.93 8.32 20.07
C THR A 194 -6.61 9.72 20.56
N SER A 195 -6.40 9.90 21.87
CA SER A 195 -6.09 11.22 22.47
C SER A 195 -4.68 11.73 22.08
N GLY A 196 -4.12 11.27 20.96
CA GLY A 196 -2.68 11.11 20.72
C GLY A 196 -2.12 11.82 19.48
N ARG A 197 -2.87 12.68 18.79
CA ARG A 197 -2.41 13.38 17.55
C ARG A 197 -1.03 14.00 17.69
N SER A 198 -0.77 14.65 18.82
CA SER A 198 0.52 15.27 19.09
C SER A 198 1.64 14.25 19.21
N ASN A 199 1.37 13.10 19.85
CA ASN A 199 2.35 12.04 20.04
C ASN A 199 2.67 11.36 18.71
N ILE A 200 1.66 10.96 17.93
CA ILE A 200 1.88 10.36 16.61
C ILE A 200 2.58 11.35 15.67
N GLY A 201 2.24 12.64 15.74
CA GLY A 201 2.96 13.69 15.01
C GLY A 201 4.45 13.74 15.36
N MET A 202 4.81 13.66 16.65
CA MET A 202 6.22 13.62 17.08
C MET A 202 6.96 12.38 16.56
N LEU A 203 6.33 11.19 16.64
CA LEU A 203 6.89 9.97 16.07
C LEU A 203 7.12 10.09 14.56
N LEU A 204 6.17 10.70 13.84
CA LEU A 204 6.27 10.87 12.40
C LEU A 204 7.41 11.81 12.04
N VAL A 205 7.61 12.91 12.77
CA VAL A 205 8.78 13.79 12.61
C VAL A 205 10.09 13.03 12.86
N GLU A 206 10.20 12.31 13.98
CA GLU A 206 11.41 11.56 14.33
C GLU A 206 11.73 10.46 13.32
N THR A 207 10.71 9.74 12.85
CA THR A 207 10.84 8.71 11.81
C THR A 207 11.22 9.31 10.46
N PHE A 208 10.69 10.48 10.12
CA PHE A 208 11.05 11.22 8.89
C PHE A 208 12.52 11.64 8.94
N ASP A 209 12.96 12.30 10.01
CA ASP A 209 14.35 12.73 10.19
C ASP A 209 15.33 11.55 10.18
N ARG A 210 14.93 10.43 10.80
CA ARG A 210 15.71 9.19 10.79
C ARG A 210 15.78 8.58 9.40
N SER A 211 14.68 8.59 8.64
CA SER A 211 14.64 8.12 7.26
C SER A 211 15.58 8.93 6.37
N LEU A 212 15.61 10.26 6.51
CA LEU A 212 16.54 11.13 5.77
C LEU A 212 18.01 10.83 6.12
N TRP A 213 18.32 10.66 7.41
CA TRP A 213 19.67 10.29 7.83
C TRP A 213 20.12 8.93 7.27
N LEU A 214 19.23 7.93 7.28
CA LEU A 214 19.51 6.60 6.71
C LEU A 214 19.64 6.65 5.19
N LEU A 215 18.89 7.52 4.53
CA LEU A 215 18.95 7.74 3.09
C LEU A 215 20.33 8.30 2.67
N GLU A 216 20.87 9.26 3.42
CA GLU A 216 22.21 9.82 3.17
C GLU A 216 23.31 8.76 3.37
N GLY A 217 23.17 7.93 4.41
CA GLY A 217 24.08 6.81 4.70
C GLY A 217 23.94 5.60 3.77
N LEU A 218 22.94 5.61 2.88
CA LEU A 218 22.69 4.50 1.97
C LEU A 218 23.78 4.46 0.90
N GLY A 219 24.57 3.38 0.90
CA GLY A 219 25.59 3.10 -0.11
C GLY A 219 25.00 2.76 -1.48
N GLN A 220 25.66 1.87 -2.21
CA GLN A 220 25.12 1.37 -3.48
C GLN A 220 23.84 0.55 -3.23
N VAL A 221 22.78 0.88 -3.96
CA VAL A 221 21.51 0.15 -3.93
C VAL A 221 21.52 -0.83 -5.10
N GLN A 222 21.54 -2.12 -4.81
CA GLN A 222 21.52 -3.19 -5.81
C GLN A 222 20.54 -4.28 -5.38
N GLY A 223 19.65 -4.68 -6.28
CA GLY A 223 18.67 -5.74 -6.06
C GLY A 223 17.51 -5.36 -5.13
N VAL A 224 17.41 -4.08 -4.75
CA VAL A 224 16.36 -3.52 -3.88
C VAL A 224 15.85 -2.16 -4.38
N GLU A 225 15.99 -1.90 -5.68
CA GLU A 225 15.65 -0.65 -6.36
C GLU A 225 14.17 -0.31 -6.16
N GLN A 226 13.27 -1.30 -6.28
CA GLN A 226 11.84 -1.10 -6.07
C GLN A 226 11.51 -0.71 -4.61
N SER A 227 12.16 -1.35 -3.64
CA SER A 227 12.00 -1.01 -2.22
C SER A 227 12.54 0.39 -1.92
N PHE A 228 13.61 0.81 -2.60
CA PHE A 228 14.14 2.16 -2.50
C PHE A 228 13.16 3.20 -3.06
N LEU A 229 12.62 2.97 -4.25
CA LEU A 229 11.60 3.83 -4.85
C LEU A 229 10.39 4.00 -3.94
N GLN A 230 9.88 2.88 -3.39
CA GLN A 230 8.78 2.90 -2.42
C GLN A 230 9.15 3.71 -1.17
N GLY A 231 10.34 3.52 -0.62
CA GLY A 231 10.80 4.26 0.56
C GLY A 231 10.88 5.77 0.31
N LEU A 232 11.48 6.17 -0.82
CA LEU A 232 11.56 7.58 -1.22
C LEU A 232 10.19 8.19 -1.46
N ARG A 233 9.27 7.43 -2.09
CA ARG A 233 7.89 7.85 -2.30
C ARG A 233 7.16 8.09 -0.99
N ARG A 234 7.34 7.23 0.03
CA ARG A 234 6.75 7.41 1.36
C ARG A 234 7.28 8.66 2.07
N ILE A 235 8.57 8.95 1.94
CA ILE A 235 9.17 10.20 2.45
C ILE A 235 8.53 11.42 1.78
N LEU A 236 8.44 11.40 0.44
CA LEU A 236 7.83 12.49 -0.33
C LEU A 236 6.36 12.69 0.05
N GLU A 237 5.57 11.62 0.13
CA GLU A 237 4.16 11.69 0.53
C GLU A 237 3.99 12.25 1.94
N THR A 238 4.85 11.84 2.86
CA THR A 238 4.86 12.35 4.24
C THR A 238 5.13 13.85 4.25
N PHE A 239 6.11 14.29 3.44
CA PHE A 239 6.42 15.69 3.28
C PHE A 239 5.26 16.49 2.67
N GLU A 240 4.68 16.03 1.56
CA GLU A 240 3.53 16.68 0.91
C GLU A 240 2.32 16.80 1.85
N CYS A 241 2.04 15.76 2.64
CA CYS A 241 0.87 15.74 3.52
C CYS A 241 1.07 16.55 4.81
N CYS A 242 2.27 16.50 5.40
CA CYS A 242 2.48 16.91 6.78
C CYS A 242 3.53 18.00 6.98
N SER A 243 4.26 18.44 5.93
CA SER A 243 5.36 19.41 6.08
C SER A 243 4.95 20.69 6.82
N VAL A 244 3.82 21.29 6.46
CA VAL A 244 3.33 22.53 7.10
C VAL A 244 2.81 22.26 8.51
N LEU A 245 2.06 21.17 8.70
CA LEU A 245 1.42 20.85 9.99
C LEU A 245 2.41 20.42 11.06
N LEU A 246 3.48 19.73 10.66
CA LEU A 246 4.51 19.19 11.55
C LEU A 246 5.85 19.93 11.46
N ASN A 247 5.92 21.01 10.67
CA ASN A 247 7.11 21.81 10.45
C ASN A 247 8.34 20.97 10.03
N LEU A 248 8.16 20.09 9.03
CA LEU A 248 9.24 19.25 8.51
C LEU A 248 10.27 20.11 7.77
N ASP A 249 11.55 19.81 7.97
CA ASP A 249 12.66 20.57 7.42
C ASP A 249 12.84 20.31 5.91
N ARG A 250 12.26 21.21 5.10
CA ARG A 250 12.36 21.18 3.64
C ARG A 250 13.81 21.34 3.17
N ASP A 251 14.54 22.27 3.75
CA ASP A 251 15.88 22.62 3.29
C ASP A 251 16.82 21.44 3.49
N ARG A 252 16.72 20.76 4.63
CA ARG A 252 17.46 19.53 4.90
C ARG A 252 17.11 18.44 3.88
N PHE A 253 15.82 18.18 3.66
CA PHE A 253 15.39 17.15 2.72
C PHE A 253 15.95 17.39 1.31
N VAL A 254 15.84 18.63 0.81
CA VAL A 254 16.35 19.02 -0.51
C VAL A 254 17.87 18.93 -0.57
N GLN A 255 18.59 19.36 0.46
CA GLN A 255 20.05 19.26 0.53
C GLN A 255 20.52 17.80 0.49
N ASP A 256 19.87 16.90 1.23
CA ASP A 256 20.23 15.48 1.26
C ASP A 256 20.01 14.84 -0.12
N LEU A 257 18.91 15.18 -0.82
CA LEU A 257 18.66 14.74 -2.20
C LEU A 257 19.74 15.23 -3.18
N HIS A 258 20.18 16.49 -3.08
CA HIS A 258 21.25 17.01 -3.92
C HIS A 258 22.59 16.32 -3.65
N ARG A 259 22.93 16.03 -2.39
CA ARG A 259 24.13 15.25 -2.04
C ARG A 259 24.09 13.87 -2.68
N ILE A 260 22.95 13.19 -2.59
CA ILE A 260 22.75 11.86 -3.19
C ILE A 260 22.90 11.92 -4.71
N SER A 261 22.29 12.90 -5.37
CA SER A 261 22.39 13.09 -6.83
C SER A 261 23.84 13.34 -7.29
N SER A 262 24.63 14.08 -6.51
CA SER A 262 26.02 14.42 -6.85
C SER A 262 27.01 13.25 -6.79
N SER A 263 26.61 12.09 -6.25
CA SER A 263 27.49 10.94 -6.12
C SER A 263 27.56 10.12 -7.41
N SER A 264 28.75 10.09 -8.03
CA SER A 264 29.01 9.63 -9.40
C SER A 264 28.79 8.13 -9.66
N ASP A 265 28.50 7.34 -8.62
CA ASP A 265 28.53 5.87 -8.64
C ASP A 265 27.14 5.24 -8.35
N ARG A 266 26.07 6.02 -8.54
CA ARG A 266 24.70 5.57 -8.28
C ARG A 266 23.98 5.13 -9.55
N ASN A 267 23.19 4.07 -9.40
CA ASN A 267 22.28 3.50 -10.40
C ASN A 267 21.42 4.60 -11.05
N VAL A 268 21.32 4.58 -12.39
CA VAL A 268 20.59 5.55 -13.21
C VAL A 268 19.12 5.66 -12.80
N LEU A 269 18.50 4.55 -12.41
CA LEU A 269 17.12 4.54 -11.89
C LEU A 269 16.98 5.44 -10.65
N ILE A 270 17.97 5.41 -9.75
CA ILE A 270 17.96 6.22 -8.53
C ILE A 270 18.15 7.70 -8.88
N GLN A 271 19.03 8.01 -9.84
CA GLN A 271 19.20 9.38 -10.31
C GLN A 271 17.88 9.94 -10.86
N GLY A 272 17.17 9.16 -11.67
CA GLY A 272 15.82 9.49 -12.12
C GLY A 272 14.85 9.72 -10.97
N ALA A 273 14.89 8.87 -9.94
CA ALA A 273 14.01 8.99 -8.78
C ALA A 273 14.27 10.24 -7.91
N ILE A 274 15.54 10.60 -7.74
CA ILE A 274 15.95 11.81 -7.02
C ILE A 274 15.58 13.04 -7.83
N ALA A 275 15.84 13.05 -9.14
CA ALA A 275 15.41 14.12 -10.05
C ALA A 275 13.88 14.29 -10.02
N GLY A 276 13.13 13.18 -10.01
CA GLY A 276 11.68 13.19 -9.90
C GLY A 276 11.19 13.80 -8.59
N THR A 277 11.80 13.42 -7.47
CA THR A 277 11.49 14.00 -6.16
C THR A 277 11.75 15.50 -6.13
N LEU A 278 12.94 15.94 -6.55
CA LEU A 278 13.30 17.37 -6.59
C LEU A 278 12.40 18.17 -7.54
N TRP A 279 12.00 17.58 -8.66
CA TRP A 279 11.10 18.20 -9.60
C TRP A 279 9.68 18.35 -9.03
N THR A 280 9.15 17.33 -8.36
CA THR A 280 7.86 17.39 -7.67
C THR A 280 7.86 18.42 -6.55
N LEU A 281 8.99 18.61 -5.86
CA LEU A 281 9.15 19.67 -4.86
C LEU A 281 9.29 21.08 -5.48
N GLY A 282 9.54 21.18 -6.78
CA GLY A 282 9.77 22.45 -7.47
C GLY A 282 11.20 23.00 -7.33
N GLU A 283 12.15 22.16 -6.91
CA GLU A 283 13.55 22.53 -6.70
C GLU A 283 14.40 22.38 -7.98
N THR A 284 13.92 21.60 -8.95
CA THR A 284 14.60 21.42 -10.23
C THR A 284 13.78 22.01 -11.37
N PRO A 285 14.32 22.99 -12.12
CA PRO A 285 13.63 23.55 -13.27
C PRO A 285 13.64 22.57 -14.45
N MET A 286 12.66 22.70 -15.34
CA MET A 286 12.48 21.81 -16.50
C MET A 286 13.76 21.63 -17.33
N ASN A 287 14.49 22.70 -17.62
CA ASN A 287 15.72 22.65 -18.41
C ASN A 287 16.79 21.73 -17.81
N GLN A 288 16.87 21.63 -16.49
CA GLN A 288 17.78 20.69 -15.83
C GLN A 288 17.30 19.26 -15.99
N ILE A 289 16.00 18.98 -15.85
CA ILE A 289 15.42 17.65 -16.11
C ILE A 289 15.70 17.19 -17.55
N LEU A 290 15.55 18.09 -18.53
CA LEU A 290 15.86 17.78 -19.93
C LEU A 290 17.36 17.52 -20.16
N ALA A 291 18.23 18.18 -19.39
CA ALA A 291 19.68 17.94 -19.44
C ALA A 291 20.03 16.58 -18.82
N ASP A 292 19.46 16.26 -17.65
CA ASP A 292 19.64 14.97 -16.97
C ASP A 292 19.16 13.80 -17.85
N LEU A 293 18.01 13.97 -18.52
CA LEU A 293 17.52 13.02 -19.51
C LEU A 293 18.48 12.86 -20.70
N GLY A 294 19.16 13.94 -21.11
CA GLY A 294 20.20 13.90 -22.14
C GLY A 294 21.46 13.16 -21.70
N TYR A 295 21.83 13.22 -20.41
CA TYR A 295 22.94 12.42 -19.87
C TYR A 295 22.58 10.93 -19.79
N ALA A 296 21.31 10.61 -19.52
CA ALA A 296 20.77 9.25 -19.55
C ALA A 296 20.38 8.76 -20.96
N ALA A 297 20.86 9.42 -22.03
CA ALA A 297 20.48 9.10 -23.40
C ALA A 297 21.09 7.78 -23.93
N ASN A 298 21.88 7.04 -23.16
CA ASN A 298 22.30 5.71 -23.59
C ASN A 298 21.08 4.76 -23.62
N PRO A 299 20.95 3.87 -24.61
CA PRO A 299 19.82 2.95 -24.74
C PRO A 299 19.51 2.13 -23.48
N ASN A 300 20.56 1.68 -22.78
CA ASN A 300 20.43 0.88 -21.55
C ASN A 300 20.03 1.70 -20.31
N ASP A 301 20.21 3.02 -20.35
CA ASP A 301 20.05 3.91 -19.19
C ASP A 301 18.72 4.68 -19.23
N LEU A 302 18.25 5.04 -20.42
CA LEU A 302 17.11 5.93 -20.62
C LEU A 302 15.83 5.41 -19.94
N GLY A 303 15.53 4.12 -20.12
CA GLY A 303 14.34 3.51 -19.54
C GLY A 303 14.38 3.43 -18.01
N ASP A 304 15.56 3.18 -17.44
CA ASP A 304 15.77 3.13 -15.99
C ASP A 304 15.64 4.52 -15.36
N PHE A 305 16.26 5.53 -15.97
CA PHE A 305 16.10 6.92 -15.56
C PHE A 305 14.63 7.34 -15.55
N LEU A 306 13.92 7.09 -16.66
CA LEU A 306 12.50 7.43 -16.78
C LEU A 306 11.63 6.65 -15.80
N THR A 307 11.97 5.39 -15.51
CA THR A 307 11.29 4.58 -14.49
C THR A 307 11.35 5.26 -13.13
N GLY A 308 12.54 5.67 -12.68
CA GLY A 308 12.70 6.41 -11.44
C GLY A 308 11.99 7.76 -11.45
N LEU A 309 12.17 8.54 -12.52
CA LEU A 309 11.56 9.86 -12.69
C LEU A 309 10.04 9.80 -12.60
N PHE A 310 9.42 8.90 -13.38
CA PHE A 310 7.97 8.78 -13.43
C PHE A 310 7.38 8.21 -12.14
N TYR A 311 8.10 7.34 -11.42
CA TYR A 311 7.62 6.83 -10.13
C TYR A 311 7.36 7.96 -9.12
N LEU A 312 8.18 9.03 -9.14
CA LEU A 312 8.08 10.15 -8.19
C LEU A 312 7.41 11.40 -8.76
N ALA A 313 7.44 11.59 -10.09
CA ALA A 313 6.98 12.80 -10.75
C ALA A 313 5.91 12.56 -11.83
N ARG A 314 5.17 11.45 -11.79
CA ARG A 314 4.11 11.12 -12.79
C ARG A 314 3.13 12.27 -13.05
N GLU A 315 2.64 12.94 -12.02
CA GLU A 315 1.67 14.04 -12.17
C GLU A 315 2.32 15.29 -12.78
N THR A 316 3.55 15.60 -12.36
CA THR A 316 4.34 16.72 -12.88
C THR A 316 4.69 16.49 -14.35
N ALA A 317 5.17 15.29 -14.68
CA ALA A 317 5.55 14.89 -16.05
C ALA A 317 4.42 15.10 -17.07
N GLN A 318 3.17 14.83 -16.70
CA GLN A 318 2.03 15.00 -17.59
C GLN A 318 1.72 16.45 -17.96
N ARG A 319 2.14 17.41 -17.12
CA ARG A 319 1.88 18.84 -17.32
C ARG A 319 2.91 19.50 -18.23
N HIS A 320 3.95 18.77 -18.62
CA HIS A 320 5.11 19.30 -19.32
C HIS A 320 5.36 18.60 -20.66
N PRO A 321 4.82 19.14 -21.78
CA PRO A 321 4.99 18.57 -23.11
C PRO A 321 6.47 18.45 -23.54
N GLU A 322 7.32 19.33 -23.04
CA GLU A 322 8.74 19.41 -23.40
C GLU A 322 9.50 18.12 -23.06
N LEU A 323 9.07 17.43 -21.99
CA LEU A 323 9.66 16.15 -21.61
C LEU A 323 9.40 15.07 -22.67
N VAL A 324 8.16 14.97 -23.15
CA VAL A 324 7.77 13.97 -24.15
C VAL A 324 8.46 14.25 -25.49
N LEU A 325 8.56 15.52 -25.87
CA LEU A 325 9.31 15.95 -27.04
C LEU A 325 10.79 15.57 -26.96
N LYS A 326 11.43 15.80 -25.81
CA LYS A 326 12.83 15.43 -25.61
C LYS A 326 13.04 13.92 -25.69
N ILE A 327 12.10 13.12 -25.16
CA ILE A 327 12.13 11.66 -25.29
C ILE A 327 12.03 11.27 -26.77
N ASP A 328 11.09 11.86 -27.52
CA ASP A 328 10.93 11.62 -28.97
C ASP A 328 12.21 11.93 -29.75
N ASP A 329 12.84 13.09 -29.50
CA ASP A 329 14.10 13.48 -30.12
C ASP A 329 15.23 12.47 -29.85
N LEU A 330 15.31 11.93 -28.63
CA LEU A 330 16.31 10.92 -28.27
C LEU A 330 16.03 9.59 -28.96
N LEU A 331 14.78 9.16 -29.02
CA LEU A 331 14.39 7.91 -29.69
C LEU A 331 14.62 7.97 -31.20
N MET A 332 14.36 9.12 -31.82
CA MET A 332 14.61 9.34 -33.26
C MET A 332 16.11 9.39 -33.61
N ALA A 333 16.98 9.60 -32.63
CA ALA A 333 18.43 9.59 -32.82
C ALA A 333 19.03 8.18 -32.73
N TYR A 334 18.29 7.19 -32.22
CA TYR A 334 18.75 5.81 -32.13
C TYR A 334 18.70 5.11 -33.48
N ASP A 335 19.65 4.18 -33.69
CA ASP A 335 19.53 3.17 -34.74
C ASP A 335 18.61 2.03 -34.32
N ASP A 336 18.31 1.12 -35.25
CA ASP A 336 17.36 0.03 -35.02
C ASP A 336 17.78 -0.88 -33.85
N GLU A 337 19.07 -1.15 -33.69
CA GLU A 337 19.58 -2.01 -32.59
C GLU A 337 19.45 -1.30 -31.24
N SER A 338 19.91 -0.06 -31.14
CA SER A 338 19.81 0.77 -29.94
C SER A 338 18.36 0.96 -29.51
N PHE A 339 17.45 1.17 -30.46
CA PHE A 339 16.03 1.31 -30.16
C PHE A 339 15.46 0.02 -29.56
N LEU A 340 15.80 -1.15 -30.12
CA LEU A 340 15.35 -2.44 -29.61
C LEU A 340 15.92 -2.75 -28.21
N GLU A 341 17.15 -2.31 -27.93
CA GLU A 341 17.78 -2.41 -26.60
C GLU A 341 17.03 -1.57 -25.55
N ALA A 342 16.67 -0.32 -25.86
CA ALA A 342 15.98 0.58 -24.94
C ALA A 342 14.51 0.18 -24.67
N LEU A 343 13.87 -0.49 -25.64
CA LEU A 343 12.43 -0.71 -25.67
C LEU A 343 11.83 -1.40 -24.42
N PRO A 344 12.44 -2.44 -23.83
CA PRO A 344 11.86 -3.10 -22.66
C PRO A 344 11.78 -2.18 -21.43
N ALA A 345 12.88 -1.48 -21.10
CA ALA A 345 12.93 -0.57 -19.96
C ALA A 345 12.04 0.67 -20.20
N LEU A 346 11.95 1.16 -21.43
CA LEU A 346 10.99 2.21 -21.80
C LEU A 346 9.54 1.77 -21.59
N ARG A 347 9.16 0.57 -22.01
CA ARG A 347 7.80 0.04 -21.78
C ARG A 347 7.48 -0.05 -20.29
N LEU A 348 8.45 -0.44 -19.47
CA LEU A 348 8.32 -0.45 -18.01
C LEU A 348 8.13 0.97 -17.46
N ALA A 349 8.94 1.94 -17.89
CA ALA A 349 8.80 3.33 -17.45
C ALA A 349 7.40 3.89 -17.73
N PHE A 350 6.81 3.55 -18.88
CA PHE A 350 5.45 3.97 -19.22
C PHE A 350 4.35 3.12 -18.55
N SER A 351 4.64 1.99 -17.91
CA SER A 351 3.61 1.16 -17.25
C SER A 351 2.95 1.88 -16.07
N TYR A 352 3.65 2.83 -15.44
CA TYR A 352 3.12 3.64 -14.35
C TYR A 352 1.99 4.59 -14.77
N PHE A 353 1.81 4.86 -16.06
CA PHE A 353 0.71 5.69 -16.56
C PHE A 353 -0.49 4.83 -16.94
N THR A 354 -1.67 5.27 -16.50
CA THR A 354 -2.95 4.72 -16.92
C THR A 354 -3.16 4.91 -18.43
N PRO A 355 -4.05 4.14 -19.06
CA PRO A 355 -4.37 4.30 -20.48
C PRO A 355 -4.81 5.74 -20.85
N ARG A 356 -5.54 6.41 -19.94
CA ARG A 356 -6.00 7.79 -20.13
C ARG A 356 -4.84 8.78 -20.15
N GLU A 357 -3.86 8.63 -19.26
CA GLU A 357 -2.70 9.51 -19.20
C GLU A 357 -1.75 9.28 -20.37
N LYS A 358 -1.55 8.03 -20.80
CA LYS A 358 -0.82 7.71 -22.03
C LYS A 358 -1.45 8.38 -23.25
N HIS A 359 -2.78 8.31 -23.36
CA HIS A 359 -3.51 8.98 -24.43
C HIS A 359 -3.30 10.50 -24.38
N HIS A 360 -3.39 11.11 -23.19
CA HIS A 360 -3.11 12.54 -23.01
C HIS A 360 -1.70 12.91 -23.47
N MET A 361 -0.66 12.20 -23.02
CA MET A 361 0.72 12.44 -23.42
C MET A 361 0.91 12.31 -24.93
N SER A 362 0.32 11.28 -25.55
CA SER A 362 0.39 11.09 -27.01
C SER A 362 -0.26 12.23 -27.78
N ARG A 363 -1.43 12.71 -27.34
CA ARG A 363 -2.14 13.81 -28.00
C ARG A 363 -1.32 15.09 -27.95
N THR A 364 -0.73 15.37 -26.79
CA THR A 364 0.14 16.53 -26.58
C THR A 364 1.36 16.49 -27.49
N LEU A 365 1.98 15.31 -27.67
CA LEU A 365 3.10 15.12 -28.61
C LEU A 365 2.69 15.38 -30.06
N PHE A 366 1.56 14.82 -30.52
CA PHE A 366 1.11 15.05 -31.90
C PHE A 366 0.81 16.53 -32.17
N GLN A 367 0.18 17.21 -31.21
CA GLN A 367 -0.10 18.64 -31.29
C GLN A 367 1.18 19.49 -31.39
N SER A 368 2.22 19.16 -30.63
CA SER A 368 3.48 19.93 -30.64
C SER A 368 4.34 19.70 -31.89
N VAL A 369 4.26 18.52 -32.52
CA VAL A 369 4.94 18.20 -33.79
C VAL A 369 4.16 18.70 -35.02
N GLY A 370 3.05 19.44 -34.82
CA GLY A 370 2.24 20.01 -35.89
C GLY A 370 1.36 18.98 -36.62
N GLN A 371 1.24 17.76 -36.08
CA GLN A 371 0.31 16.74 -36.57
C GLN A 371 -1.00 16.87 -35.79
N THR A 372 -1.98 17.56 -36.38
CA THR A 372 -3.32 17.72 -35.75
C THR A 372 -4.10 16.40 -35.71
N GLU A 373 -3.63 15.38 -36.42
CA GLU A 373 -4.20 14.04 -36.50
C GLU A 373 -3.09 13.00 -36.34
N SER A 374 -3.33 12.02 -35.47
CA SER A 374 -2.45 10.85 -35.35
C SER A 374 -2.29 10.20 -36.74
N PRO A 375 -1.09 9.77 -37.17
CA PRO A 375 -0.82 9.26 -38.53
C PRO A 375 -1.51 7.93 -38.87
N ARG A 376 -2.39 7.45 -37.98
CA ARG A 376 -3.53 6.59 -38.28
C ARG A 376 -4.78 7.31 -37.80
N GLY A 377 -5.54 7.88 -38.74
CA GLY A 377 -6.76 8.60 -38.42
C GLY A 377 -7.69 7.76 -37.53
N GLY A 378 -8.23 8.38 -36.49
CA GLY A 378 -9.56 8.05 -35.98
C GLY A 378 -9.82 6.65 -35.41
N GLU A 379 -8.85 5.77 -35.22
CA GLU A 379 -9.00 4.70 -34.24
C GLU A 379 -8.51 5.25 -32.89
N ALA A 380 -9.38 6.04 -32.25
CA ALA A 380 -9.43 6.06 -30.79
C ALA A 380 -9.21 4.61 -30.33
N ILE A 381 -8.30 4.39 -29.37
CA ILE A 381 -8.13 3.11 -28.64
C ILE A 381 -9.46 2.39 -28.73
N VAL A 382 -9.58 1.34 -29.57
CA VAL A 382 -10.89 0.83 -30.00
C VAL A 382 -11.79 0.84 -28.78
N SER A 383 -12.69 1.82 -28.70
CA SER A 383 -13.71 1.76 -27.68
C SER A 383 -14.53 0.62 -28.22
N LEU A 384 -14.27 -0.59 -27.72
CA LEU A 384 -15.22 -1.64 -27.86
C LEU A 384 -16.48 -1.02 -27.27
N GLU A 385 -17.39 -0.60 -28.14
CA GLU A 385 -18.76 -0.26 -27.76
C GLU A 385 -19.38 -1.58 -27.32
N VAL A 386 -18.97 -2.03 -26.14
CA VAL A 386 -19.58 -3.15 -25.49
C VAL A 386 -20.84 -2.55 -24.88
N SER A 387 -22.01 -2.95 -25.38
CA SER A 387 -23.25 -2.58 -24.71
C SER A 387 -23.16 -2.99 -23.25
N VAL A 388 -23.81 -2.23 -22.36
CA VAL A 388 -23.80 -2.53 -20.91
C VAL A 388 -24.18 -3.99 -20.63
N GLU A 389 -25.05 -4.56 -21.47
CA GLU A 389 -25.44 -5.96 -21.41
C GLU A 389 -24.31 -6.93 -21.80
N VAL A 390 -23.55 -6.64 -22.86
CA VAL A 390 -22.41 -7.48 -23.26
C VAL A 390 -21.26 -7.36 -22.25
N ALA A 391 -21.03 -6.18 -21.68
CA ALA A 391 -20.01 -5.98 -20.65
C ALA A 391 -20.36 -6.74 -19.37
N ALA A 392 -21.64 -6.68 -18.96
CA ALA A 392 -22.16 -7.47 -17.84
C ALA A 392 -22.07 -8.99 -18.10
N GLN A 393 -22.32 -9.44 -19.32
CA GLN A 393 -22.18 -10.86 -19.69
C GLN A 393 -20.73 -11.33 -19.67
N VAL A 394 -19.79 -10.52 -20.17
CA VAL A 394 -18.36 -10.84 -20.16
C VAL A 394 -17.81 -10.84 -18.74
N MET A 395 -18.18 -9.85 -17.91
CA MET A 395 -17.80 -9.82 -16.48
C MET A 395 -18.37 -11.02 -15.72
N ALA A 396 -19.62 -11.41 -15.97
CA ALA A 396 -20.23 -12.59 -15.37
C ALA A 396 -19.55 -13.89 -15.83
N PHE A 397 -19.08 -13.94 -17.08
CA PHE A 397 -18.33 -15.06 -17.63
C PHE A 397 -16.91 -15.14 -17.05
N GLU A 398 -16.18 -14.02 -16.96
CA GLU A 398 -14.88 -13.94 -16.29
C GLU A 398 -14.97 -14.33 -14.82
N ALA A 399 -15.97 -13.84 -14.08
CA ALA A 399 -16.18 -14.22 -12.68
C ALA A 399 -16.39 -15.74 -12.53
N LYS A 400 -17.13 -16.37 -13.44
CA LYS A 400 -17.30 -17.84 -13.47
C LYS A 400 -16.00 -18.55 -13.86
N LEU A 401 -15.26 -18.02 -14.83
CA LEU A 401 -13.99 -18.58 -15.28
C LEU A 401 -12.95 -18.53 -14.16
N PHE A 402 -12.75 -17.38 -13.51
CA PHE A 402 -11.85 -17.22 -12.38
C PHE A 402 -12.30 -18.02 -11.16
N GLY A 403 -13.61 -18.12 -10.91
CA GLY A 403 -14.15 -19.02 -9.90
C GLY A 403 -13.82 -20.49 -10.18
N ALA A 404 -13.92 -20.94 -11.43
CA ALA A 404 -13.56 -22.29 -11.85
C ALA A 404 -12.03 -22.52 -11.78
N VAL A 405 -11.23 -21.56 -12.24
CA VAL A 405 -9.76 -21.60 -12.23
C VAL A 405 -9.21 -21.67 -10.80
N ARG A 406 -9.79 -20.91 -9.85
CA ARG A 406 -9.47 -21.04 -8.41
C ARG A 406 -9.87 -22.40 -7.84
N ARG A 407 -10.99 -22.96 -8.28
CA ARG A 407 -11.44 -24.31 -7.87
C ARG A 407 -10.44 -25.41 -8.28
N TYR A 408 -9.65 -25.17 -9.33
CA TYR A 408 -8.59 -26.07 -9.80
C TYR A 408 -7.17 -25.62 -9.40
N GLY A 409 -7.03 -24.64 -8.51
CA GLY A 409 -5.75 -24.25 -7.91
C GLY A 409 -4.79 -23.47 -8.81
N LEU A 410 -5.26 -22.95 -9.95
CA LEU A 410 -4.47 -22.13 -10.86
C LEU A 410 -4.66 -20.65 -10.47
N ARG A 411 -3.56 -19.92 -10.20
CA ARG A 411 -3.59 -18.47 -9.99
C ARG A 411 -3.22 -17.80 -11.31
N GLY A 412 -4.17 -17.12 -11.94
CA GLY A 412 -3.88 -16.25 -13.09
C GLY A 412 -3.11 -15.02 -12.60
N GLY A 413 -1.99 -14.70 -13.26
CA GLY A 413 -1.16 -13.55 -12.92
C GLY A 413 -1.97 -12.26 -13.00
N GLU A 414 -1.97 -11.51 -11.91
CA GLU A 414 -2.51 -10.14 -11.87
C GLU A 414 -1.54 -9.24 -12.66
N VAL A 415 -2.06 -8.57 -13.68
CA VAL A 415 -1.36 -7.57 -14.51
C VAL A 415 -1.65 -6.18 -13.97
#